data_AF-A0A7K3WG07-F1
#
_entry.id   AF-A0A7K3WG07-F1
#
_cell.length_a   1.000
_cell.length_b   1.000
_cell.length_c   1.000
_cell.angle_alpha   90.00
_cell.angle_beta   90.00
_cell.angle_gamma   90.00
#
_symmetry.space_group_name_H-M   'P 1'
#
loop_
_entity.id
_entity.type
_entity.pdbx_description
1 polymer ?
#
loop_
_entity_poly.entity_id
_entity_poly.type
_entity_poly.pdbx_seq_one_letter_code
_entity_poly.pdbx_strand_id
1 'polypeptide(L)' 'MPVRLFVLPVLLGDGTRLFSHPGGQQVQLERTRLTELTHSTAMWFRVVR' A
#
# COMPACT_ATOMS: atom_id res chain seq x y z
N MET A 1 6.94 -12.88 1.18
CA MET A 1 7.54 -11.56 1.54
C MET A 1 6.40 -10.67 2.03
N PRO A 2 6.44 -10.13 3.26
CA PRO A 2 5.38 -9.28 3.79
C PRO A 2 5.49 -7.85 3.25
N VAL A 3 4.36 -7.23 2.88
CA VAL A 3 4.27 -5.84 2.42
C VAL A 3 3.55 -5.01 3.47
N ARG A 4 3.99 -3.78 3.71
CA ARG A 4 3.39 -2.83 4.66
C ARG A 4 3.13 -1.49 4.01
N LEU A 5 1.93 -0.95 4.19
CA LEU A 5 1.52 0.35 3.67
C LEU A 5 0.93 1.21 4.79
N PHE A 6 1.26 2.50 4.77
CA PHE A 6 0.62 3.51 5.60
C PHE A 6 -0.08 4.48 4.66
N VAL A 7 -1.38 4.63 4.84
CA VAL A 7 -2.19 5.59 4.06
C VAL A 7 -2.51 6.76 4.96
N LEU A 8 -2.10 7.95 4.54
CA LEU A 8 -2.37 9.21 5.22
C LEU A 8 -3.58 9.90 4.55
N PRO A 9 -4.43 10.62 5.30
CA PRO A 9 -5.61 11.31 4.75
C PRO A 9 -5.23 12.65 4.09
N VAL A 10 -4.27 12.62 3.16
CA VAL A 10 -3.79 13.81 2.42
C VAL A 10 -3.68 13.52 0.94
N LEU A 11 -3.95 14.53 0.11
CA LEU A 11 -3.69 14.51 -1.33
C LEU A 11 -2.43 15.33 -1.59
N LEU A 12 -1.34 14.66 -2.00
CA LEU A 12 -0.05 15.32 -2.24
C LEU A 12 -0.03 16.14 -3.54
N GLY A 13 -0.92 15.85 -4.49
CA GLY A 13 -1.00 16.53 -5.79
C GLY A 13 0.06 16.10 -6.81
N ASP A 14 1.30 15.84 -6.37
CA ASP A 14 2.40 15.31 -7.18
C ASP A 14 3.39 14.48 -6.33
N GLY A 15 4.40 13.88 -6.94
CA GLY A 15 5.53 13.21 -6.29
C GLY A 15 5.88 11.85 -6.89
N THR A 16 6.72 11.10 -6.19
CA THR A 16 7.12 9.74 -6.61
C THR A 16 6.01 8.74 -6.31
N ARG A 17 5.42 8.16 -7.36
CA ARG A 17 4.37 7.14 -7.25
C ARG A 17 4.94 5.80 -6.76
N LEU A 18 4.43 5.31 -5.62
CA LEU A 18 4.80 4.00 -5.06
C LEU A 18 4.52 2.82 -6.01
N PHE A 19 3.41 2.89 -6.76
CA PHE A 19 3.03 1.88 -7.73
C PHE A 19 3.09 2.47 -9.14
N SER A 20 4.20 2.25 -9.85
CA SER A 20 4.45 2.89 -11.15
C SER A 20 5.33 2.08 -12.09
N HIS A 21 5.16 0.75 -12.14
CA HIS A 21 5.91 -0.10 -13.06
C HIS A 21 5.53 0.18 -14.53
N PRO A 22 6.47 0.53 -15.43
CA PRO A 22 6.21 0.69 -16.86
C PRO A 22 5.61 -0.58 -17.47
N GLY A 23 4.54 -0.46 -18.25
CA GLY A 23 3.80 -1.61 -18.78
C GLY A 23 2.82 -2.26 -17.79
N GLY A 24 2.90 -1.90 -16.50
CA GLY A 24 2.03 -2.43 -15.45
C GLY A 24 2.37 -3.86 -15.05
N GLN A 25 2.29 -4.15 -13.76
CA GLN A 25 2.33 -5.52 -13.25
C GLN A 25 1.26 -5.66 -12.16
N GLN A 26 0.30 -6.56 -12.37
CA GLN A 26 -0.69 -6.85 -11.35
C GLN A 26 -0.11 -7.84 -10.35
N VAL A 27 -0.04 -7.44 -9.09
CA VAL A 27 0.38 -8.30 -7.98
C VAL A 27 -0.82 -8.52 -7.07
N GLN A 28 -1.25 -9.76 -6.95
CA GLN A 28 -2.36 -10.11 -6.06
C GLN A 28 -1.91 -10.09 -4.60
N LEU A 29 -2.63 -9.34 -3.78
CA LEU A 29 -2.32 -9.15 -2.36
C LEU A 29 -3.50 -9.58 -1.51
N GLU A 30 -3.22 -10.30 -0.44
CA GLU A 30 -4.18 -10.57 0.62
C GLU A 30 -3.82 -9.73 1.84
N ARG A 31 -4.80 -8.98 2.36
CA ARG A 31 -4.62 -8.17 3.58
C ARG A 31 -4.65 -9.07 4.81
N THR A 32 -3.55 -9.07 5.55
CA THR A 32 -3.38 -9.92 6.74
C THR A 32 -3.61 -9.17 8.05
N ARG A 33 -3.44 -7.84 8.05
CA ARG A 33 -3.70 -6.99 9.22
C ARG A 33 -4.05 -5.57 8.79
N LEU A 34 -4.91 -4.93 9.57
CA LEU A 34 -5.21 -3.50 9.50
C LEU A 34 -5.16 -2.92 10.91
N THR A 35 -4.64 -1.70 11.04
CA THR A 35 -4.65 -0.94 12.29
C THR A 35 -4.88 0.53 11.97
N GLU A 36 -5.91 1.11 12.55
CA GLU A 36 -6.17 2.55 12.50
C GLU A 36 -5.27 3.26 13.51
N LEU A 37 -4.57 4.29 13.06
CA LEU A 37 -3.73 5.15 13.87
C LEU A 37 -4.27 6.58 13.77
N THR A 38 -3.92 7.43 14.73
CA THR A 38 -4.40 8.82 14.83
C THR A 38 -4.24 9.63 13.54
N HIS A 39 -3.22 9.35 12.72
CA HIS A 39 -2.92 10.11 11.50
C HIS A 39 -2.80 9.25 10.23
N SER A 40 -3.04 7.94 10.33
CA SER A 40 -2.86 7.04 9.17
C SER A 40 -3.58 5.71 9.37
N THR A 41 -3.82 5.00 8.28
CA THR A 41 -4.22 3.59 8.32
C THR A 41 -3.01 2.73 7.96
N ALA A 42 -2.57 1.88 8.90
CA ALA A 42 -1.50 0.93 8.68
C ALA A 42 -2.06 -0.42 8.21
N MET A 43 -1.54 -0.95 7.11
CA MET A 43 -1.99 -2.20 6.50
C MET A 43 -0.81 -3.12 6.21
N TRP A 44 -1.03 -4.41 6.45
CA TRP A 44 -0.09 -5.48 6.12
C TRP A 44 -0.72 -6.42 5.10
N PHE A 45 0.11 -6.88 4.17
CA PHE A 45 -0.29 -7.79 3.12
C PHE A 45 0.70 -8.94 2.97
N ARG A 46 0.22 -10.04 2.41
CA ARG A 46 1.03 -11.08 1.79
C ARG A 46 0.74 -11.13 0.29
N VAL A 47 1.77 -11.43 -0.49
CA VAL A 47 1.61 -11.71 -1.93
C VAL A 47 0.96 -13.07 -2.09
N VAL A 48 -0.14 -13.13 -2.83
CA VAL A 48 -0.77 -14.37 -3.27
C VAL A 48 0.03 -14.90 -4.44
N ARG A 49 0.35 -16.19 -4.41
CA ARG A 49 1.05 -16.88 -5.51
C ARG A 49 0.05 -17.46 -6.50
#